data_AF-A0A1Q4D949-F1
#
_entry.id   AF-A0A1Q4D949-F1
#
_cell.length_a   1.000
_cell.length_b   1.000
_cell.length_c   1.000
_cell.angle_alpha   90.00
_cell.angle_beta   90.00
_cell.angle_gamma   90.00
#
_symmetry.space_group_name_H-M   'P 1'
#
loop_
_entity.id
_entity.type
_entity.pdbx_description
1 polymer ?
#
loop_
_entity_poly.entity_id
_entity_poly.type
_entity_poly.pdbx_seq_one_letter_code
_entity_poly.pdbx_strand_id
1 'polypeptide(L)'
;MALAGGAITGLALADVVQSVSQKGREFQPGEITIKRGQSIAIVNDDADLLHHAYLRTTAFSFDSGDQKPGARFEVAFTEAGTFTVRCAIHPKMKLVVTVQ
;
A
#
# COMPACT_ATOMS: atom_id res chain seq x y z
N MET A 1 40.80 -26.42 -3.70
CA MET A 1 39.35 -26.29 -3.99
C MET A 1 38.78 -25.34 -2.96
N ALA A 2 38.61 -24.06 -3.31
CA ALA A 2 37.97 -23.07 -2.45
C ALA A 2 36.53 -22.92 -2.94
N LEU A 3 35.57 -23.41 -2.15
CA LEU A 3 34.15 -23.18 -2.41
C LEU A 3 33.83 -21.76 -1.93
N ALA A 4 33.46 -20.91 -2.88
CA ALA A 4 32.99 -19.56 -2.65
C ALA A 4 31.68 -19.58 -1.84
N GLY A 5 31.63 -18.78 -0.78
CA GLY A 5 30.41 -18.51 -0.03
C GLY A 5 29.44 -17.71 -0.89
N GLY A 6 28.31 -18.32 -1.26
CA GLY A 6 27.21 -17.62 -1.89
C GLY A 6 26.43 -16.83 -0.84
N ALA A 7 26.56 -15.50 -0.85
CA ALA A 7 25.62 -14.63 -0.19
C ALA A 7 24.32 -14.68 -1.00
N ILE A 8 23.31 -15.38 -0.48
CA ILE A 8 21.94 -15.28 -0.99
C ILE A 8 21.43 -13.93 -0.50
N THR A 9 21.58 -12.89 -1.32
CA THR A 9 20.82 -11.65 -1.15
C THR A 9 19.37 -11.96 -1.50
N GLY A 10 18.65 -12.56 -0.56
CA GLY A 10 17.19 -12.64 -0.64
C GLY A 10 16.65 -11.23 -0.61
N LEU A 11 16.00 -10.78 -1.69
CA LEU A 11 15.05 -9.69 -1.60
C LEU A 11 14.04 -10.12 -0.53
N ALA A 12 14.13 -9.55 0.67
CA ALA A 12 13.07 -9.71 1.65
C ALA A 12 11.81 -9.15 1.00
N LEU A 13 10.85 -10.02 0.70
CA LEU A 13 9.49 -9.60 0.38
C LEU A 13 9.06 -8.73 1.56
N ALA A 14 8.79 -7.46 1.30
CA ALA A 14 8.32 -6.54 2.33
C ALA A 14 7.04 -7.13 2.93
N ASP A 15 7.09 -7.50 4.21
CA ASP A 15 6.03 -8.23 4.91
C ASP A 15 4.72 -7.43 4.81
N VAL A 16 3.67 -8.04 4.28
CA VAL A 16 2.35 -7.41 4.16
C VAL A 16 1.67 -7.51 5.51
N VAL A 17 1.81 -6.46 6.30
CA VAL A 17 1.41 -6.49 7.71
C VAL A 17 -0.03 -6.06 7.96
N GLN A 18 -0.64 -5.40 6.98
CA GLN A 18 -1.99 -4.84 7.11
C GLN A 18 -2.73 -4.87 5.79
N SER A 19 -4.03 -5.20 5.85
CA SER A 19 -4.97 -5.01 4.74
C SER A 19 -5.85 -3.80 5.02
N VAL A 20 -6.10 -3.00 3.99
CA VAL A 20 -7.01 -1.85 3.99
C VAL A 20 -8.09 -2.09 2.94
N SER A 21 -9.33 -2.13 3.39
CA SER A 21 -10.51 -2.28 2.55
C SER A 21 -10.87 -0.94 1.89
N GLN A 22 -11.23 -0.96 0.62
CA GLN A 22 -11.95 0.10 -0.08
C GLN A 22 -13.39 -0.38 -0.23
N LYS A 23 -14.30 0.18 0.56
CA LYS A 23 -15.72 -0.17 0.54
C LYS A 23 -16.58 1.04 0.86
N GLY A 24 -17.71 1.18 0.18
CA GLY A 24 -18.66 2.26 0.44
C GLY A 24 -18.06 3.66 0.27
N ARG A 25 -17.06 3.80 -0.63
CA ARG A 25 -16.29 5.05 -0.84
C ARG A 25 -15.51 5.50 0.41
N GLU A 26 -14.96 4.55 1.15
CA GLU A 26 -14.05 4.79 2.27
C GLU A 26 -12.88 3.80 2.26
N PHE A 27 -11.75 4.22 2.82
CA PHE A 27 -10.70 3.29 3.23
C PHE A 27 -10.97 2.84 4.67
N GLN A 28 -10.92 1.54 4.94
CA GLN A 28 -11.16 0.96 6.26
C GLN A 28 -10.04 -0.03 6.63
N PRO A 29 -9.31 0.20 7.74
CA PRO A 29 -9.35 1.42 8.56
C PRO A 29 -8.89 2.67 7.78
N GLY A 30 -9.37 3.85 8.19
CA GLY A 30 -8.98 5.14 7.57
C GLY A 30 -7.63 5.68 8.02
N GLU A 31 -7.03 5.06 9.05
CA GLU A 31 -5.69 5.38 9.55
C GLU A 31 -4.99 4.10 10.03
N ILE A 32 -3.70 3.99 9.74
CA ILE A 32 -2.84 2.88 10.16
C ILE A 32 -1.45 3.38 10.54
N THR A 33 -0.76 2.60 11.39
CA THR A 33 0.66 2.79 11.68
C THR A 33 1.42 1.50 11.36
N ILE A 34 2.51 1.62 10.61
CA ILE A 34 3.39 0.52 10.21
C ILE A 34 4.86 0.91 10.43
N LYS A 35 5.76 -0.06 10.33
CA LYS A 35 7.22 0.17 10.36
C LYS A 35 7.75 0.41 8.95
N ARG A 36 8.82 1.18 8.84
CA ARG A 36 9.55 1.34 7.59
C ARG A 36 9.95 -0.01 7.00
N GLY A 37 9.76 -0.17 5.69
CA GLY A 37 10.05 -1.38 4.94
C GLY A 37 8.91 -2.40 4.95
N GLN A 38 7.82 -2.16 5.69
CA GLN A 38 6.62 -3.01 5.63
C GLN A 38 5.73 -2.65 4.45
N SER A 39 4.92 -3.62 4.05
CA SER A 39 3.90 -3.47 3.02
C SER A 39 2.50 -3.45 3.62
N ILE A 40 1.58 -2.83 2.89
CA ILE A 40 0.14 -2.99 3.09
C ILE A 40 -0.49 -3.51 1.82
N ALA A 41 -1.63 -4.19 1.96
CA ALA A 41 -2.53 -4.49 0.86
C ALA A 41 -3.71 -3.54 0.88
N ILE A 42 -4.01 -2.93 -0.26
CA ILE A 42 -5.23 -2.16 -0.50
C ILE A 42 -6.13 -3.03 -1.35
N VAL A 43 -7.34 -3.32 -0.87
CA VAL A 43 -8.29 -4.25 -1.51
C VAL A 43 -9.57 -3.50 -1.85
N ASN A 44 -10.11 -3.70 -3.05
CA ASN A 44 -11.45 -3.24 -3.38
C ASN A 44 -12.50 -4.28 -2.95
N ASP A 45 -13.19 -4.03 -1.85
CA ASP A 45 -14.25 -4.90 -1.31
C ASP A 45 -15.68 -4.41 -1.66
N ASP A 46 -15.81 -3.41 -2.53
CA ASP A 46 -17.08 -3.09 -3.16
C ASP A 46 -17.42 -4.12 -4.24
N ALA A 47 -18.72 -4.35 -4.46
CA ALA A 47 -19.21 -5.29 -5.47
C ALA A 47 -19.35 -4.66 -6.87
N ASP A 48 -19.48 -3.33 -6.92
CA ASP A 48 -19.89 -2.58 -8.11
C ASP A 48 -19.12 -1.28 -8.32
N LEU A 49 -18.28 -0.85 -7.36
CA LEU A 49 -17.51 0.38 -7.45
C LEU A 49 -16.07 0.14 -7.92
N LEU A 50 -15.60 1.04 -8.77
CA LEU A 50 -14.19 1.15 -9.15
C LEU A 50 -13.47 2.09 -8.19
N HIS A 51 -12.25 1.74 -7.78
CA HIS A 51 -11.38 2.62 -7.00
C HIS A 51 -10.02 2.77 -7.65
N HIS A 52 -9.24 3.75 -7.19
CA HIS A 52 -7.89 4.02 -7.70
C HIS A 52 -7.05 4.66 -6.60
N ALA A 53 -6.42 3.83 -5.78
CA ALA A 53 -5.56 4.30 -4.71
C ALA A 53 -4.24 4.86 -5.26
N TYR A 54 -3.89 6.07 -4.84
CA TYR A 54 -2.64 6.70 -5.21
C TYR A 54 -2.10 7.60 -4.09
N LEU A 55 -0.81 7.85 -4.15
CA LEU A 55 -0.12 8.83 -3.34
C LEU A 55 0.98 9.47 -4.18
N ARG A 56 1.10 10.80 -4.10
CA ARG A 56 2.15 11.54 -4.81
C ARG A 56 2.80 12.56 -3.88
N THR A 57 4.06 12.32 -3.55
CA THR A 57 4.95 13.26 -2.84
C THR A 57 6.35 13.18 -3.41
N THR A 58 7.23 14.12 -3.06
CA THR A 58 8.64 14.10 -3.49
C THR A 58 9.42 12.93 -2.89
N ALA A 59 9.09 12.52 -1.67
CA ALA A 59 9.81 11.46 -0.95
C ALA A 59 9.35 10.06 -1.37
N PHE A 60 8.04 9.88 -1.55
CA PHE A 60 7.44 8.59 -1.86
C PHE A 60 6.19 8.79 -2.72
N SER A 61 5.98 7.92 -3.69
CA SER A 61 4.81 7.94 -4.57
C SER A 61 4.45 6.53 -5.02
N PHE A 62 3.17 6.27 -5.20
CA PHE A 62 2.67 5.08 -5.88
C PHE A 62 1.33 5.38 -6.56
N ASP A 63 0.97 4.50 -7.49
CA ASP A 63 -0.28 4.55 -8.22
C ASP A 63 -0.72 3.10 -8.48
N SER A 64 -1.92 2.73 -8.03
CA SER A 64 -2.46 1.38 -8.21
C SER A 64 -3.15 1.16 -9.55
N GLY A 65 -3.41 2.24 -10.30
CA GLY A 65 -4.36 2.26 -11.39
C GLY A 65 -5.80 1.96 -10.93
N ASP A 66 -6.64 1.67 -11.92
CA ASP A 66 -8.03 1.28 -11.69
C ASP A 66 -8.12 -0.11 -11.03
N GLN A 67 -8.71 -0.15 -9.85
CA GLN A 67 -9.00 -1.35 -9.07
C GLN A 67 -10.47 -1.72 -9.22
N LYS A 68 -10.73 -2.77 -10.01
CA LYS A 68 -12.05 -3.41 -10.13
C LYS A 68 -12.49 -4.05 -8.80
N PRO A 69 -13.79 -4.33 -8.61
CA PRO A 69 -14.27 -5.17 -7.50
C PRO A 69 -13.40 -6.42 -7.30
N GLY A 70 -12.96 -6.65 -6.05
CA GLY A 70 -12.09 -7.76 -5.66
C GLY A 70 -10.60 -7.59 -5.98
N ALA A 71 -10.18 -6.50 -6.64
CA ALA A 71 -8.78 -6.25 -6.93
C ALA A 71 -7.98 -6.00 -5.64
N ARG A 72 -6.70 -6.41 -5.67
CA ARG A 72 -5.73 -6.23 -4.59
C ARG A 72 -4.48 -5.55 -5.14
N PHE A 73 -4.01 -4.53 -4.43
CA PHE A 73 -2.77 -3.82 -4.71
C PHE A 73 -1.88 -3.82 -3.47
N GLU A 74 -0.63 -4.24 -3.60
CA GLU A 74 0.34 -4.25 -2.50
C GLU A 74 1.37 -3.14 -2.69
N VAL A 75 1.68 -2.43 -1.60
CA VAL A 75 2.64 -1.33 -1.62
C VAL A 75 3.53 -1.35 -0.38
N ALA A 76 4.85 -1.30 -0.62
CA ALA A 76 5.86 -1.19 0.41
C ALA A 76 6.14 0.29 0.73
N PHE A 77 6.16 0.63 2.02
CA PHE A 77 6.51 1.96 2.49
C PHE A 77 7.97 2.00 2.95
N THR A 78 8.86 2.48 2.09
CA THR A 78 10.32 2.52 2.36
C THR A 78 10.79 3.78 3.07
N GLU A 79 9.96 4.82 3.11
CA GLU A 79 10.25 6.09 3.75
C GLU A 79 9.44 6.24 5.04
N ALA A 80 10.06 6.75 6.11
CA ALA A 80 9.34 7.10 7.32
C ALA A 80 8.61 8.44 7.15
N GLY A 81 7.51 8.62 7.89
CA GLY A 81 6.71 9.83 7.86
C GLY A 81 5.20 9.53 7.83
N THR A 82 4.41 10.59 7.68
CA THR A 82 2.96 10.49 7.55
C THR A 82 2.55 10.75 6.12
N PHE A 83 1.80 9.82 5.57
CA PHE A 83 1.41 9.75 4.17
C PHE A 83 -0.11 9.79 4.05
N THR A 84 -0.64 10.52 3.07
CA THR A 84 -2.07 10.52 2.76
C THR A 84 -2.30 9.86 1.41
N VAL A 85 -2.85 8.65 1.43
CA VAL A 85 -3.32 7.94 0.25
C VAL A 85 -4.72 8.43 -0.08
N ARG A 86 -5.00 8.64 -1.36
CA ARG A 86 -6.29 9.11 -1.88
C ARG A 86 -6.84 8.15 -2.92
N CYS A 87 -8.15 8.22 -3.17
CA CYS A 87 -8.76 7.61 -4.35
C CYS A 87 -8.91 8.67 -5.46
N ALA A 88 -8.47 8.39 -6.69
CA ALA A 88 -8.55 9.33 -7.80
C ALA A 88 -9.99 9.59 -8.27
N ILE A 89 -10.86 8.58 -8.16
CA ILE A 89 -12.25 8.62 -8.63
C ILE A 89 -13.21 9.11 -7.54
N HIS A 90 -12.84 8.93 -6.26
CA HIS A 90 -13.64 9.31 -5.10
C HIS A 90 -12.84 10.29 -4.21
N PRO A 91 -12.83 11.60 -4.50
CA PRO A 91 -11.90 12.56 -3.88
C PRO A 91 -12.02 12.73 -2.35
N LYS A 92 -13.12 12.26 -1.75
CA LYS A 92 -13.34 12.30 -0.29
C LYS A 92 -12.66 11.13 0.44
N MET A 93 -12.30 10.05 -0.27
CA MET A 93 -11.59 8.92 0.32
C MET A 93 -10.16 9.32 0.67
N LYS A 94 -9.80 9.09 1.93
CA LYS A 94 -8.44 9.28 2.43
C LYS A 94 -8.07 8.14 3.38
N LEU A 95 -6.83 7.69 3.26
CA LEU A 95 -6.18 6.81 4.22
C LEU A 95 -4.93 7.54 4.72
N VAL A 96 -4.78 7.61 6.04
CA VAL A 96 -3.56 8.11 6.68
C VAL A 96 -2.66 6.92 7.03
N VAL A 97 -1.43 6.94 6.56
CA VAL A 97 -0.41 5.92 6.88
C VAL A 97 0.73 6.60 7.60
N THR A 98 0.94 6.25 8.87
CA THR A 98 2.11 6.66 9.63
C THR A 98 3.16 5.56 9.59
N VAL A 99 4.36 5.89 9.12
CA VAL A 99 5.48 4.96 8.96
C VAL A 99 6.59 5.36 9.93
N GLN A 100 6.95 4.44 10.82
CA GLN A 100 7.93 4.66 11.89
C GLN A 100 9.21 3.84 11.67
#